data_AF-A0A4V0I956-F1
#
_entry.id   AF-A0A4V0I956-F1
#
_cell.length_a   1.000
_cell.length_b   1.000
_cell.length_c   1.000
_cell.angle_alpha   90.00
_cell.angle_beta   90.00
_cell.angle_gamma   90.00
#
_symmetry.space_group_name_H-M   'P 1'
#
loop_
_entity.id
_entity.type
_entity.pdbx_description
1 polymer ?
#
loop_
_entity_poly.entity_id
_entity_poly.type
_entity_poly.pdbx_seq_one_letter_code
_entity_poly.pdbx_strand_id
1 'polypeptide(L)'
;MTNTEMILVRALAHADAIRLPVRKWFGGHASANRAAAAKLLGTHGVPLRVGGDQVDRKTGERLLAEAEAAGLVAVTRYGRVKFPYVRLTPRGEAAARSLAGLPGRAVGLMFLAALAAKSVRGSVMMQHVWIDEVVFNGGRGWGDAATDEDRRQLSLIELDYLPAASAGWVEGGSTVNGNVRYAVTEPGWEELARPSDPPDVGELPPHDPEASALYRTEQDARLGELFASAPAKPGDIGPLPLVAAHATRRPRP
;
A
#
# COMPACT_ATOMS: atom_id res chain seq x y z
N MET A 1 19.25 13.00 -4.27
CA MET A 1 18.69 11.76 -4.86
C MET A 1 19.30 11.41 -6.22
N THR A 2 19.68 10.16 -6.47
CA THR A 2 20.14 9.62 -7.77
C THR A 2 18.96 9.17 -8.65
N ASN A 3 19.18 8.99 -9.95
CA ASN A 3 18.12 8.53 -10.86
C ASN A 3 17.58 7.12 -10.51
N THR A 4 18.44 6.24 -9.99
CA THR A 4 18.02 4.90 -9.53
C THR A 4 17.15 5.01 -8.29
N GLU A 5 17.50 5.88 -7.34
CA GLU A 5 16.69 6.15 -6.15
C GLU A 5 15.29 6.68 -6.50
N MET A 6 15.19 7.56 -7.52
CA MET A 6 13.90 8.03 -8.03
C MET A 6 13.02 6.87 -8.52
N ILE A 7 13.58 5.87 -9.19
CA ILE A 7 12.84 4.69 -9.65
C ILE A 7 12.29 3.89 -8.47
N LEU A 8 13.10 3.69 -7.42
CA LEU A 8 12.68 2.96 -6.22
C LEU A 8 11.54 3.67 -5.51
N VAL A 9 11.66 4.99 -5.34
CA VAL A 9 10.63 5.83 -4.68
C VAL A 9 9.33 5.82 -5.47
N ARG A 10 9.39 5.92 -6.80
CA ARG A 10 8.20 5.82 -7.67
C ARG A 10 7.53 4.45 -7.57
N ALA A 11 8.32 3.37 -7.66
CA ALA A 11 7.80 2.02 -7.53
C ALA A 11 7.14 1.79 -6.15
N LEU A 12 7.74 2.32 -5.08
CA LEU A 12 7.17 2.28 -3.73
C LEU A 12 5.83 3.02 -3.67
N ALA A 13 5.80 4.27 -4.13
CA ALA A 13 4.60 5.11 -4.12
C ALA A 13 3.43 4.46 -4.87
N HIS A 14 3.70 3.88 -6.03
CA HIS A 14 2.68 3.20 -6.84
C HIS A 14 2.19 1.91 -6.18
N ALA A 15 3.09 1.14 -5.59
CA ALA A 15 2.74 -0.09 -4.89
C ALA A 15 1.93 0.19 -3.62
N ASP A 16 2.31 1.21 -2.85
CA ASP A 16 1.61 1.66 -1.66
C ASP A 16 0.21 2.22 -1.99
N ALA A 17 0.07 2.99 -3.07
CA ALA A 17 -1.25 3.46 -3.52
C ALA A 17 -2.23 2.29 -3.81
N ILE A 18 -1.73 1.17 -4.33
CA ILE A 18 -2.52 -0.07 -4.55
C ILE A 18 -2.84 -0.79 -3.23
N ARG A 19 -2.09 -0.54 -2.15
CA ARG A 19 -2.29 -1.14 -0.81
C ARG A 19 -3.04 -0.25 0.18
N LEU A 20 -3.18 1.06 -0.07
CA LEU A 20 -3.92 2.02 0.77
C LEU A 20 -5.46 1.93 0.70
N PRO A 21 -6.18 1.58 1.77
CA PRO A 21 -7.64 1.40 1.75
C PRO A 21 -8.42 2.55 1.08
N VAL A 22 -9.55 2.23 0.42
CA VAL A 22 -10.29 3.22 -0.38
C VAL A 22 -11.10 4.14 0.54
N ARG A 23 -10.63 5.36 0.77
CA ARG A 23 -11.38 6.35 1.56
C ARG A 23 -12.48 7.06 0.78
N LYS A 24 -12.35 7.17 -0.55
CA LYS A 24 -13.34 7.82 -1.43
C LYS A 24 -13.95 6.82 -2.41
N TRP A 25 -15.16 6.36 -2.10
CA TRP A 25 -15.87 5.36 -2.89
C TRP A 25 -16.72 5.94 -4.02
N PHE A 26 -17.42 7.04 -3.75
CA PHE A 26 -18.37 7.62 -4.70
C PHE A 26 -17.67 8.53 -5.71
N GLY A 27 -18.17 8.53 -6.94
CA GLY A 27 -17.72 9.39 -8.03
C GLY A 27 -16.48 8.91 -8.79
N GLY A 28 -16.06 7.65 -8.60
CA GLY A 28 -14.91 7.08 -9.28
C GLY A 28 -14.89 5.55 -9.28
N HIS A 29 -13.73 4.98 -9.61
CA HIS A 29 -13.53 3.55 -9.87
C HIS A 29 -12.41 2.92 -9.04
N ALA A 30 -11.99 3.59 -7.96
CA ALA A 30 -10.85 3.23 -7.15
C ALA A 30 -10.90 1.78 -6.63
N SER A 31 -12.05 1.30 -6.16
CA SER A 31 -12.19 -0.06 -5.64
C SER A 31 -11.91 -1.13 -6.69
N ALA A 32 -12.54 -1.04 -7.87
CA ALA A 32 -12.36 -1.99 -8.95
C ALA A 32 -10.94 -1.96 -9.54
N ASN A 33 -10.40 -0.75 -9.77
CA ASN A 33 -9.04 -0.60 -10.29
C ASN A 33 -7.99 -1.12 -9.31
N ARG A 34 -8.18 -0.86 -8.01
CA ARG A 34 -7.31 -1.37 -6.96
C ARG A 34 -7.38 -2.89 -6.86
N ALA A 35 -8.58 -3.50 -6.90
CA ALA A 35 -8.73 -4.95 -6.86
C ALA A 35 -8.00 -5.63 -8.03
N ALA A 36 -8.12 -5.07 -9.24
CA ALA A 36 -7.38 -5.53 -10.40
C ALA A 36 -5.86 -5.33 -10.25
N ALA A 37 -5.43 -4.16 -9.77
CA ALA A 37 -4.02 -3.83 -9.59
C ALA A 37 -3.36 -4.66 -8.49
N ALA A 38 -4.07 -5.00 -7.41
CA ALA A 38 -3.56 -5.84 -6.33
C ALA A 38 -3.21 -7.25 -6.80
N LYS A 39 -4.02 -7.82 -7.71
CA LYS A 39 -3.73 -9.12 -8.35
C LYS A 39 -2.41 -9.07 -9.13
N LEU A 40 -2.17 -8.00 -9.88
CA LEU A 40 -0.93 -7.80 -10.63
C LEU A 40 0.27 -7.47 -9.73
N LEU A 41 0.06 -6.73 -8.64
CA LEU A 41 1.11 -6.34 -7.71
C LEU A 41 1.78 -7.57 -7.08
N GLY A 42 0.99 -8.56 -6.68
CA GLY A 42 1.52 -9.80 -6.08
C GLY A 42 2.37 -10.62 -7.06
N THR A 43 2.00 -10.67 -8.34
CA THR A 43 2.65 -11.55 -9.33
C THR A 43 3.74 -10.86 -10.15
N HIS A 44 3.53 -9.61 -10.56
CA HIS A 44 4.38 -8.89 -11.50
C HIS A 44 4.95 -7.58 -10.94
N GLY A 45 4.26 -6.94 -9.98
CA GLY A 45 4.61 -5.63 -9.45
C GLY A 45 3.73 -4.51 -10.00
N VAL A 46 4.27 -3.29 -10.06
CA VAL A 46 3.57 -2.11 -10.59
C VAL A 46 4.06 -1.75 -11.99
N PRO A 47 3.18 -1.34 -12.91
CA PRO A 47 3.62 -0.83 -14.20
C PRO A 47 4.36 0.50 -13.97
N LEU A 48 5.62 0.57 -14.37
CA LEU A 48 6.43 1.78 -14.15
C LEU A 48 6.83 2.42 -15.48
N ARG A 49 6.37 3.65 -15.71
CA ARG A 49 6.80 4.44 -16.85
C ARG A 49 8.22 4.95 -16.62
N VAL A 50 9.16 4.42 -17.39
CA VAL A 50 10.54 4.89 -17.44
C VAL A 50 10.74 5.79 -18.66
N GLY A 51 10.52 7.10 -18.49
CA GLY A 51 10.79 8.10 -19.52
C GLY A 51 9.61 8.55 -20.40
N GLY A 52 9.84 9.65 -21.13
CA GLY A 52 8.89 10.29 -22.03
C GLY A 52 9.15 9.93 -23.50
N ASP A 53 10.29 10.38 -23.99
CA ASP A 53 10.76 10.19 -25.36
C ASP A 53 11.65 8.93 -25.51
N GLN A 54 12.21 8.71 -26.71
CA GLN A 54 13.03 7.53 -26.99
C GLN A 54 14.35 7.52 -26.21
N VAL A 55 14.95 8.69 -25.96
CA VAL A 55 16.24 8.83 -25.27
C VAL A 55 16.05 8.59 -23.77
N ASP A 56 15.04 9.22 -23.18
CA ASP A 56 14.64 9.04 -21.79
C ASP A 56 14.27 7.60 -21.52
N ARG A 57 13.55 6.96 -22.46
CA ARG A 57 13.17 5.56 -22.33
C ARG A 57 14.38 4.64 -22.29
N LYS A 58 15.35 4.82 -23.18
CA LYS A 58 16.58 4.02 -23.18
C LYS A 58 17.39 4.21 -21.89
N THR A 59 17.45 5.46 -21.40
CA THR A 59 18.10 5.78 -20.13
C THR A 59 17.39 5.11 -18.96
N GLY A 60 16.07 5.17 -18.92
CA GLY A 60 15.24 4.55 -17.90
C GLY A 60 15.30 3.02 -17.90
N GLU A 61 15.35 2.38 -19.09
CA GLU A 61 15.58 0.94 -19.22
C GLU A 61 16.95 0.53 -18.67
N ARG A 62 18.01 1.33 -18.90
CA ARG A 62 19.33 1.09 -18.32
C ARG A 62 19.32 1.20 -16.80
N LEU A 63 18.69 2.24 -16.24
CA LEU A 63 18.58 2.44 -14.80
C LEU A 63 17.80 1.31 -14.10
N LEU A 64 16.76 0.78 -14.75
CA LEU A 64 16.06 -0.41 -14.25
C LEU A 64 16.96 -1.65 -14.24
N ALA A 65 17.75 -1.86 -15.29
CA ALA A 65 18.69 -2.96 -15.35
C ALA A 65 19.78 -2.83 -14.28
N GLU A 66 20.25 -1.62 -13.99
CA GLU A 66 21.19 -1.34 -12.89
C GLU A 66 20.55 -1.65 -11.52
N ALA A 67 19.30 -1.22 -11.30
CA ALA A 67 18.57 -1.52 -10.06
C ALA A 67 18.31 -3.02 -9.86
N GLU A 68 18.01 -3.73 -10.95
CA GLU A 68 17.81 -5.19 -10.96
C GLU A 68 19.12 -5.93 -10.69
N ALA A 69 20.22 -5.52 -11.34
CA ALA A 69 21.55 -6.07 -11.09
C ALA A 69 22.02 -5.84 -9.65
N ALA A 70 21.61 -4.73 -9.03
CA ALA A 70 21.86 -4.44 -7.62
C ALA A 70 20.93 -5.21 -6.65
N GLY A 71 19.97 -6.00 -7.15
CA GLY A 71 19.03 -6.76 -6.35
C GLY A 71 17.99 -5.90 -5.62
N LEU A 72 17.71 -4.69 -6.12
CA LEU A 72 16.75 -3.75 -5.52
C LEU A 72 15.34 -3.93 -6.10
N VAL A 73 15.25 -4.38 -7.35
CA VAL A 73 13.98 -4.63 -8.02
C VAL A 73 14.02 -5.96 -8.77
N ALA A 74 12.84 -6.52 -9.01
CA ALA A 74 12.61 -7.55 -10.02
C ALA A 74 11.78 -6.95 -11.15
N VAL A 75 12.24 -7.08 -12.40
CA VAL A 75 11.58 -6.51 -13.57
C VAL A 75 10.89 -7.64 -14.35
N THR A 76 9.59 -7.49 -14.62
CA THR A 76 8.81 -8.46 -15.38
C THR A 76 8.17 -7.80 -16.59
N ARG A 77 8.27 -8.45 -17.76
CA ARG A 77 7.49 -8.08 -18.95
C ARG A 77 6.31 -9.03 -19.06
N TYR A 78 5.11 -8.53 -18.78
CA TYR A 78 3.89 -9.32 -18.79
C TYR A 78 2.87 -8.77 -19.80
N GLY A 79 2.40 -9.64 -20.72
CA GLY A 79 1.45 -9.25 -21.76
C GLY A 79 2.03 -8.29 -22.80
N ARG A 80 1.15 -7.64 -23.57
CA ARG A 80 1.52 -6.62 -24.58
C ARG A 80 1.44 -5.21 -23.99
N VAL A 81 2.04 -5.00 -22.83
CA VAL A 81 2.06 -3.70 -22.17
C VAL A 81 3.21 -2.84 -22.67
N LYS A 82 3.01 -1.52 -22.67
CA LYS A 82 4.01 -0.55 -23.10
C LYS A 82 5.18 -0.41 -22.12
N PHE A 83 4.94 -0.67 -20.84
CA PHE A 83 5.88 -0.43 -19.74
C PHE A 83 6.13 -1.71 -18.95
N PRO A 84 7.37 -1.95 -18.46
CA PRO A 84 7.65 -3.09 -17.63
C PRO A 84 6.91 -3.00 -16.29
N TYR A 85 6.64 -4.16 -15.69
CA TYR A 85 6.26 -4.25 -14.30
C TYR A 85 7.50 -4.32 -13.43
N VAL A 86 7.49 -3.56 -12.34
CA VAL A 86 8.59 -3.45 -11.39
C VAL A 86 8.08 -3.84 -10.01
N ARG A 87 8.76 -4.77 -9.36
CA ARG A 87 8.49 -5.16 -7.97
C ARG A 87 9.73 -4.88 -7.14
N LEU A 88 9.58 -4.13 -6.04
CA LEU A 88 10.66 -3.94 -5.09
C LEU A 88 11.02 -5.27 -4.42
N THR A 89 12.30 -5.55 -4.28
CA THR A 89 12.78 -6.60 -3.36
C THR A 89 12.68 -6.07 -1.92
N PRO A 90 12.81 -6.92 -0.88
CA PRO A 90 12.86 -6.44 0.50
C PRO A 90 13.94 -5.37 0.73
N ARG A 91 15.10 -5.52 0.06
CA ARG A 91 16.19 -4.53 0.07
C ARG A 91 15.80 -3.22 -0.62
N GLY A 92 15.21 -3.29 -1.82
CA GLY A 92 14.76 -2.10 -2.53
C GLY A 92 13.65 -1.35 -1.81
N GLU A 93 12.72 -2.06 -1.16
CA GLU A 93 11.68 -1.45 -0.33
C GLU A 93 12.27 -0.75 0.90
N ALA A 94 13.20 -1.39 1.61
CA ALA A 94 13.86 -0.79 2.76
C ALA A 94 14.63 0.49 2.36
N ALA A 95 15.37 0.45 1.25
CA ALA A 95 16.08 1.61 0.72
C ALA A 95 15.12 2.75 0.32
N ALA A 96 14.04 2.43 -0.42
CA ALA A 96 13.04 3.41 -0.84
C ALA A 96 12.32 4.08 0.34
N ARG A 97 11.95 3.29 1.36
CA ARG A 97 11.31 3.79 2.57
C ARG A 97 12.26 4.68 3.37
N SER A 98 13.53 4.29 3.51
CA SER A 98 14.56 5.08 4.20
C SER A 98 14.76 6.44 3.51
N LEU A 99 14.94 6.44 2.19
CA LEU A 99 15.05 7.67 1.38
C LEU A 99 13.84 8.59 1.58
N ALA A 100 12.63 8.04 1.54
CA ALA A 100 11.39 8.82 1.65
C ALA A 100 11.03 9.19 3.10
N GLY A 101 11.80 8.75 4.11
CA GLY A 101 11.50 9.01 5.52
C GLY A 101 10.23 8.31 6.01
N LEU A 102 9.95 7.12 5.46
CA LEU A 102 8.73 6.35 5.73
C LEU A 102 8.99 5.21 6.72
N PRO A 103 7.95 4.74 7.43
CA PRO A 103 8.03 3.56 8.27
C PRO A 103 8.56 2.34 7.50
N GLY A 104 9.47 1.59 8.14
CA GLY A 104 10.05 0.35 7.63
C GLY A 104 9.38 -0.91 8.15
N ARG A 105 9.95 -2.08 7.80
CA ARG A 105 9.43 -3.41 8.19
C ARG A 105 9.26 -3.57 9.70
N ALA A 106 10.14 -3.00 10.52
CA ALA A 106 10.04 -3.05 11.98
C ALA A 106 8.76 -2.39 12.51
N VAL A 107 8.37 -1.23 11.95
CA VAL A 107 7.11 -0.58 12.30
C VAL A 107 5.93 -1.43 11.81
N GLY A 108 6.03 -2.04 10.63
CA GLY A 108 5.05 -3.02 10.15
C GLY A 108 4.86 -4.20 11.11
N LEU A 109 5.94 -4.75 11.68
CA LEU A 109 5.85 -5.81 12.70
C LEU A 109 5.15 -5.32 13.97
N MET A 110 5.43 -4.10 14.41
CA MET A 110 4.72 -3.49 15.55
C MET A 110 3.22 -3.33 15.26
N PHE A 111 2.87 -2.89 14.06
CA PHE A 111 1.48 -2.80 13.61
C PHE A 111 0.80 -4.17 13.58
N LEU A 112 1.46 -5.18 13.00
CA LEU A 112 0.97 -6.57 12.98
C LEU A 112 0.70 -7.09 14.40
N ALA A 113 1.64 -6.91 15.32
CA ALA A 113 1.48 -7.34 16.71
C ALA A 113 0.32 -6.60 17.41
N ALA A 114 0.22 -5.29 17.22
CA ALA A 114 -0.85 -4.47 17.78
C ALA A 114 -2.23 -4.86 17.25
N LEU A 115 -2.32 -5.19 15.96
CA LEU A 115 -3.53 -5.68 15.31
C LEU A 115 -3.89 -7.08 15.83
N ALA A 116 -2.94 -8.00 15.84
CA ALA A 116 -3.16 -9.38 16.31
C ALA A 116 -3.61 -9.45 17.77
N ALA A 117 -3.10 -8.58 18.65
CA ALA A 117 -3.55 -8.49 20.04
C ALA A 117 -5.03 -8.11 20.19
N LYS A 118 -5.64 -7.56 19.14
CA LYS A 118 -7.06 -7.15 19.08
C LYS A 118 -7.90 -8.10 18.22
N SER A 119 -7.26 -9.01 17.49
CA SER A 119 -7.90 -9.96 16.58
C SER A 119 -8.01 -11.35 17.22
N VAL A 120 -8.97 -12.16 16.74
CA VAL A 120 -9.13 -13.57 17.12
C VAL A 120 -8.97 -14.44 15.88
N ARG A 121 -7.88 -15.23 15.85
CA ARG A 121 -7.59 -16.18 14.76
C ARG A 121 -8.72 -17.23 14.65
N GLY A 122 -9.19 -17.48 13.42
CA GLY A 122 -10.23 -18.47 13.14
C GLY A 122 -11.62 -18.12 13.68
N SER A 123 -11.84 -16.89 14.14
CA SER A 123 -13.16 -16.44 14.58
C SER A 123 -14.15 -16.44 13.42
N VAL A 124 -15.34 -16.99 13.65
CA VAL A 124 -16.49 -16.88 12.72
C VAL A 124 -17.12 -15.48 12.76
N MET A 125 -16.88 -14.73 13.84
CA MET A 125 -17.38 -13.37 14.02
C MET A 125 -16.44 -12.38 13.32
N MET A 126 -16.93 -11.72 12.28
CA MET A 126 -16.12 -10.82 11.45
C MET A 126 -15.53 -9.64 12.23
N GLN A 127 -16.21 -9.12 13.25
CA GLN A 127 -15.70 -8.02 14.09
C GLN A 127 -14.48 -8.41 14.94
N HIS A 128 -14.23 -9.72 15.13
CA HIS A 128 -13.00 -10.19 15.76
C HIS A 128 -11.88 -10.44 14.75
N VAL A 129 -12.20 -10.49 13.45
CA VAL A 129 -11.21 -10.68 12.38
C VAL A 129 -10.77 -9.33 11.83
N TRP A 130 -11.74 -8.45 11.53
CA TRP A 130 -11.54 -7.11 10.99
C TRP A 130 -11.66 -6.06 12.09
N ILE A 131 -10.53 -5.42 12.40
CA ILE A 131 -10.42 -4.43 13.47
C ILE A 131 -10.54 -3.03 12.87
N ASP A 132 -11.40 -2.21 13.47
CA ASP A 132 -11.60 -0.81 13.08
C ASP A 132 -10.33 0.02 13.32
N GLU A 133 -9.94 0.85 12.35
CA GLU A 133 -8.74 1.70 12.47
C GLU A 133 -8.78 2.63 13.69
N VAL A 134 -9.98 3.05 14.10
CA VAL A 134 -10.16 3.95 15.25
C VAL A 134 -9.72 3.32 16.57
N VAL A 135 -9.62 1.99 16.64
CA VAL A 135 -9.10 1.31 17.84
C VAL A 135 -7.63 1.67 18.09
N PHE A 136 -6.88 2.05 17.05
CA PHE A 136 -5.50 2.52 17.17
C PHE A 136 -5.41 4.01 17.52
N ASN A 137 -6.51 4.77 17.39
CA ASN A 137 -6.60 6.19 17.74
C ASN A 137 -7.58 6.46 18.91
N GLY A 138 -7.69 5.50 19.85
CA GLY A 138 -8.52 5.66 21.05
C GLY A 138 -10.01 5.86 20.77
N GLY A 139 -10.53 5.30 19.67
CA GLY A 139 -11.93 5.39 19.26
C GLY A 139 -12.30 6.66 18.48
N ARG A 140 -11.33 7.51 18.10
CA ARG A 140 -11.56 8.77 17.40
C ARG A 140 -11.26 8.68 15.91
N GLY A 141 -11.82 9.62 15.13
CA GLY A 141 -11.53 9.80 13.71
C GLY A 141 -12.67 9.40 12.76
N TRP A 142 -13.70 8.72 13.26
CA TRP A 142 -14.93 8.45 12.52
C TRP A 142 -16.09 9.34 12.98
N GLY A 143 -17.04 9.58 12.08
CA GLY A 143 -18.27 10.33 12.36
C GLY A 143 -18.12 11.86 12.31
N ASP A 144 -19.23 12.55 12.60
CA ASP A 144 -19.34 14.00 12.44
C ASP A 144 -18.59 14.77 13.54
N ALA A 145 -18.41 14.16 14.71
CA ALA A 145 -17.67 14.74 15.82
C ALA A 145 -16.14 14.64 15.67
N ALA A 146 -15.63 13.93 14.66
CA ALA A 146 -14.19 13.80 14.44
C ALA A 146 -13.58 15.13 13.99
N THR A 147 -12.47 15.51 14.62
CA THR A 147 -11.68 16.68 14.22
C THR A 147 -10.79 16.37 13.02
N ASP A 148 -10.25 17.40 12.38
CA ASP A 148 -9.27 17.21 11.29
C ASP A 148 -7.96 16.62 11.79
N GLU A 149 -7.61 16.84 13.06
CA GLU A 149 -6.48 16.16 13.69
C GLU A 149 -6.77 14.66 13.85
N ASP A 150 -7.95 14.30 14.36
CA ASP A 150 -8.32 12.88 14.48
C ASP A 150 -8.28 12.15 13.13
N ARG A 151 -8.73 12.82 12.05
CA ARG A 151 -8.65 12.29 10.69
C ARG A 151 -7.21 12.18 10.18
N ARG A 152 -6.35 13.16 10.48
CA ARG A 152 -4.91 13.11 10.14
C ARG A 152 -4.19 11.96 10.85
N GLN A 153 -4.53 11.69 12.10
CA GLN A 153 -3.99 10.54 12.85
C GLN A 153 -4.37 9.20 12.19
N LEU A 154 -5.56 9.09 11.59
CA LEU A 154 -5.93 7.90 10.81
C LEU A 154 -5.06 7.70 9.57
N SER A 155 -4.63 8.77 8.90
CA SER A 155 -3.67 8.69 7.80
C SER A 155 -2.27 8.27 8.24
N LEU A 156 -1.87 8.55 9.48
CA LEU A 156 -0.59 8.05 10.02
C LEU A 156 -0.62 6.54 10.24
N ILE A 157 -1.75 6.00 10.72
CA ILE A 157 -1.96 4.57 10.87
C ILE A 157 -1.80 3.84 9.52
N GLU A 158 -2.22 4.45 8.42
CA GLU A 158 -2.01 3.88 7.08
C GLU A 158 -0.52 3.74 6.73
N LEU A 159 0.32 4.70 7.12
CA LEU A 159 1.77 4.64 6.87
C LEU A 159 2.43 3.51 7.66
N ASP A 160 1.99 3.26 8.89
CA ASP A 160 2.47 2.16 9.74
C ASP A 160 1.99 0.80 9.25
N TYR A 161 0.80 0.75 8.64
CA TYR A 161 0.22 -0.44 8.03
C TYR A 161 0.96 -0.88 6.75
N LEU A 162 1.40 0.06 5.92
CA LEU A 162 1.94 -0.23 4.58
C LEU A 162 3.12 -1.23 4.55
N PRO A 163 4.13 -1.17 5.43
CA PRO A 163 5.19 -2.18 5.47
C PRO A 163 4.67 -3.59 5.76
N ALA A 164 3.70 -3.72 6.67
CA ALA A 164 3.09 -4.99 7.01
C ALA A 164 2.24 -5.54 5.85
N ALA A 165 1.53 -4.65 5.15
CA ALA A 165 0.77 -4.99 3.95
C ALA A 165 1.68 -5.41 2.80
N SER A 166 2.84 -4.78 2.65
CA SER A 166 3.84 -5.16 1.64
C SER A 166 4.41 -6.55 1.89
N ALA A 167 4.65 -6.89 3.16
CA ALA A 167 5.04 -8.23 3.59
C ALA A 167 3.91 -9.27 3.51
N GLY A 168 2.67 -8.86 3.22
CA GLY A 168 1.52 -9.74 3.11
C GLY A 168 0.98 -10.22 4.46
N TRP A 169 1.39 -9.63 5.58
CA TRP A 169 1.00 -10.02 6.94
C TRP A 169 -0.37 -9.48 7.37
N VAL A 170 -0.75 -8.35 6.79
CA VAL A 170 -2.02 -7.69 7.08
C VAL A 170 -2.68 -7.29 5.78
N GLU A 171 -4.01 -7.21 5.80
CA GLU A 171 -4.80 -6.65 4.73
C GLU A 171 -5.69 -5.53 5.25
N GLY A 172 -5.89 -4.51 4.41
CA GLY A 172 -6.69 -3.34 4.70
C GLY A 172 -7.87 -3.22 3.74
N GLY A 173 -9.06 -3.09 4.31
CA GLY A 173 -10.32 -2.90 3.60
C GLY A 173 -11.02 -1.64 4.09
N SER A 174 -11.96 -1.14 3.31
CA SER A 174 -12.74 0.04 3.66
C SER A 174 -14.22 -0.17 3.39
N THR A 175 -15.06 0.44 4.22
CA THR A 175 -16.50 0.53 3.95
C THR A 175 -16.79 1.58 2.89
N VAL A 176 -18.01 1.60 2.34
CA VAL A 176 -18.44 2.63 1.36
C VAL A 176 -18.37 4.07 1.90
N ASN A 177 -18.31 4.24 3.23
CA ASN A 177 -18.16 5.52 3.90
C ASN A 177 -16.68 5.93 4.09
N GLY A 178 -15.73 5.11 3.65
CA GLY A 178 -14.28 5.37 3.79
C GLY A 178 -13.69 4.96 5.14
N ASN A 179 -14.48 4.34 6.03
CA ASN A 179 -14.00 3.78 7.30
C ASN A 179 -13.11 2.56 7.03
N VAL A 180 -11.87 2.58 7.53
CA VAL A 180 -10.88 1.53 7.27
C VAL A 180 -10.84 0.46 8.36
N ARG A 181 -10.68 -0.79 7.94
CA ARG A 181 -10.50 -1.94 8.80
C ARG A 181 -9.29 -2.74 8.36
N TYR A 182 -8.65 -3.38 9.32
CA TYR A 182 -7.48 -4.22 9.08
C TYR A 182 -7.72 -5.63 9.59
N ALA A 183 -7.16 -6.62 8.91
CA ALA A 183 -7.16 -8.01 9.34
C ALA A 183 -5.75 -8.59 9.26
N VAL A 184 -5.43 -9.50 10.18
CA VAL A 184 -4.21 -10.31 10.10
C VAL A 184 -4.45 -11.46 9.12
N THR A 185 -3.57 -11.58 8.13
CA THR A 185 -3.63 -12.66 7.13
C THR A 185 -3.04 -13.95 7.71
N GLU A 186 -3.19 -15.08 7.00
CA GLU A 186 -2.55 -16.33 7.41
C GLU A 186 -1.01 -16.20 7.51
N PRO A 187 -0.30 -15.63 6.50
CA PRO A 187 1.13 -15.33 6.65
C PRO A 187 1.49 -14.43 7.84
N GLY A 188 0.60 -13.50 8.22
CA GLY A 188 0.82 -12.66 9.40
C GLY A 188 0.74 -13.44 10.72
N TRP A 189 -0.19 -14.38 10.83
CA TRP A 189 -0.27 -15.27 11.99
C TRP A 189 0.92 -16.24 12.05
N GLU A 190 1.38 -16.73 10.90
CA GLU A 190 2.58 -17.55 10.81
C GLU A 190 3.82 -16.79 11.25
N GLU A 191 3.99 -15.55 10.79
CA GLU A 191 5.09 -14.67 11.21
C GLU A 191 5.09 -14.43 12.72
N LEU A 192 3.92 -14.20 13.34
CA LEU A 192 3.84 -14.01 14.79
C LEU A 192 4.17 -15.28 15.58
N ALA A 193 3.79 -16.45 15.06
CA ALA A 193 4.08 -17.74 15.69
C ALA A 193 5.55 -18.14 15.53
N ARG A 194 6.16 -17.78 14.39
CA ARG A 194 7.53 -18.09 14.04
C ARG A 194 8.11 -16.94 13.22
N PRO A 195 8.69 -15.93 13.89
CA PRO A 195 9.27 -14.78 13.22
C PRO A 195 10.32 -15.22 12.20
N SER A 196 10.22 -14.68 10.99
CA SER A 196 11.22 -14.90 9.95
C SER A 196 12.46 -14.08 10.26
N ASP A 197 13.64 -14.56 9.85
CA ASP A 197 14.85 -13.76 9.93
C ASP A 197 14.66 -12.45 9.15
N PRO A 198 15.06 -11.29 9.71
CA PRO A 198 15.03 -10.05 8.98
C PRO A 198 15.83 -10.17 7.67
N PRO A 199 15.32 -9.66 6.54
CA PRO A 199 16.05 -9.70 5.29
C PRO A 199 17.35 -8.90 5.41
N ASP A 200 18.42 -9.36 4.77
CA ASP A 200 19.64 -8.58 4.62
C ASP A 200 19.38 -7.41 3.66
N VAL A 201 19.29 -6.21 4.24
CA VAL A 201 19.00 -4.96 3.52
C VAL A 201 20.27 -4.13 3.29
N GLY A 202 21.41 -4.55 3.85
CA GLY A 202 22.64 -3.77 3.85
C GLY A 202 22.50 -2.40 4.55
N GLU A 203 23.42 -1.49 4.23
CA GLU A 203 23.35 -0.10 4.69
C GLU A 203 22.22 0.64 3.98
N LEU A 204 21.38 1.30 4.76
CA LEU A 204 20.25 2.08 4.24
C LEU A 204 20.71 3.52 3.96
N PRO A 205 20.29 4.10 2.82
CA PRO A 205 20.54 5.50 2.54
C PRO A 205 19.86 6.40 3.57
N PRO A 206 20.43 7.58 3.88
CA PRO A 206 19.79 8.55 4.75
C PRO A 206 18.50 9.09 4.10
N HIS A 207 17.64 9.67 4.94
CA HIS A 207 16.45 10.38 4.50
C HIS A 207 16.81 11.54 3.55
N ASP A 208 16.11 11.64 2.43
CA ASP A 208 16.21 12.71 1.44
C ASP A 208 14.84 13.43 1.31
N PRO A 209 14.71 14.72 1.68
CA PRO A 209 13.47 15.46 1.56
C PRO A 209 12.90 15.48 0.12
N GLU A 210 13.74 15.44 -0.91
CA GLU A 210 13.28 15.38 -2.30
C GLU A 210 12.61 14.03 -2.60
N ALA A 211 13.10 12.94 -2.01
CA ALA A 211 12.50 11.62 -2.13
C ALA A 211 11.14 11.57 -1.40
N SER A 212 11.01 12.21 -0.24
CA SER A 212 9.70 12.34 0.44
C SER A 212 8.68 13.10 -0.42
N ALA A 213 9.08 14.21 -1.03
CA ALA A 213 8.20 15.00 -1.90
C ALA A 213 7.81 14.21 -3.17
N LEU A 214 8.76 13.50 -3.77
CA LEU A 214 8.52 12.63 -4.92
C LEU A 214 7.55 11.50 -4.57
N TYR A 215 7.75 10.83 -3.43
CA TYR A 215 6.85 9.76 -2.96
C TYR A 215 5.40 10.23 -2.88
N ARG A 216 5.17 11.38 -2.23
CA ARG A 216 3.81 11.95 -2.08
C ARG A 216 3.18 12.30 -3.42
N THR A 217 3.94 12.99 -4.28
CA THR A 217 3.48 13.37 -5.63
C THR A 217 3.05 12.15 -6.45
N GLU A 218 3.86 11.09 -6.43
CA GLU A 218 3.61 9.87 -7.22
C GLU A 218 2.47 9.02 -6.61
N GLN A 219 2.35 8.99 -5.28
CA GLN A 219 1.26 8.32 -4.59
C GLN A 219 -0.08 9.00 -4.91
N ASP A 220 -0.15 10.33 -4.81
CA ASP A 220 -1.35 11.10 -5.12
C ASP A 220 -1.74 10.97 -6.59
N ALA A 221 -0.77 11.05 -7.50
CA ALA A 221 -1.00 10.83 -8.93
C ALA A 221 -1.57 9.43 -9.20
N ARG A 222 -1.01 8.39 -8.55
CA ARG A 222 -1.48 7.01 -8.72
C ARG A 222 -2.87 6.79 -8.12
N LEU A 223 -3.15 7.36 -6.94
CA LEU A 223 -4.49 7.32 -6.33
C LEU A 223 -5.52 8.03 -7.23
N GLY A 224 -5.15 9.18 -7.81
CA GLY A 224 -5.97 9.90 -8.78
C GLY A 224 -6.27 9.08 -10.03
N GLU A 225 -5.26 8.39 -10.59
CA GLU A 225 -5.44 7.48 -11.72
C GLU A 225 -6.39 6.31 -11.38
N LEU A 226 -6.14 5.63 -10.25
CA LEU A 226 -7.01 4.55 -9.77
C LEU A 226 -8.46 5.03 -9.60
N PHE A 227 -8.66 6.26 -9.16
CA PHE A 227 -10.00 6.84 -8.99
C PHE A 227 -10.67 7.19 -10.33
N ALA A 228 -9.93 7.77 -11.28
CA ALA A 228 -10.50 8.34 -12.51
C ALA A 228 -10.58 7.35 -13.68
N SER A 229 -9.69 6.36 -13.77
CA SER A 229 -9.64 5.44 -14.92
C SER A 229 -10.84 4.50 -14.97
N ALA A 230 -11.38 4.27 -16.17
CA ALA A 230 -12.43 3.29 -16.37
C ALA A 230 -11.90 1.87 -16.03
N PRO A 231 -12.62 1.09 -15.19
CA PRO A 231 -12.15 -0.21 -14.78
C PRO A 231 -12.34 -1.23 -15.90
N ALA A 232 -11.34 -2.08 -16.09
CA ALA A 232 -11.43 -3.18 -17.05
C ALA A 232 -12.58 -4.15 -16.73
N LYS A 233 -12.94 -4.28 -15.43
CA LYS A 233 -14.04 -5.11 -14.94
C LYS A 233 -14.84 -4.33 -13.88
N PRO A 234 -15.88 -3.57 -14.25
CA PRO A 234 -16.62 -2.72 -13.33
C PRO A 234 -17.26 -3.42 -12.12
N GLY A 235 -17.54 -4.73 -12.21
CA GLY A 235 -18.17 -5.51 -11.14
C GLY A 235 -17.22 -6.18 -10.16
N ASP A 236 -15.90 -6.17 -10.41
CA ASP A 236 -14.91 -6.81 -9.54
C ASP A 236 -14.31 -5.78 -8.59
N ILE A 237 -14.97 -5.54 -7.45
CA ILE A 237 -14.58 -4.53 -6.44
C ILE A 237 -13.64 -5.08 -5.36
N GLY A 238 -13.21 -6.34 -5.49
CA GLY A 238 -12.37 -7.01 -4.51
C GLY A 238 -13.09 -7.33 -3.19
N PRO A 239 -12.34 -7.80 -2.17
CA PRO A 239 -12.90 -8.13 -0.88
C PRO A 239 -13.39 -6.87 -0.17
N LEU A 240 -14.65 -6.92 0.29
CA LEU A 240 -15.27 -5.91 1.15
C LEU A 240 -15.53 -6.54 2.51
N PRO A 241 -15.01 -6.01 3.61
CA PRO A 241 -15.36 -6.51 4.93
C PRO A 241 -16.87 -6.32 5.17
N LEU A 242 -17.64 -7.41 5.05
CA LEU A 242 -19.11 -7.43 5.01
C LEU A 242 -19.79 -6.97 6.31
N VAL A 243 -19.03 -6.76 7.39
CA VAL A 243 -19.54 -6.19 8.67
C VAL A 243 -20.05 -4.74 8.51
N ALA A 244 -20.03 -4.18 7.30
CA ALA A 244 -20.37 -2.79 7.00
C ALA A 244 -21.52 -2.58 6.01
N ALA A 245 -22.28 -3.62 5.64
CA ALA A 245 -23.56 -3.38 4.96
C ALA A 245 -24.64 -2.83 5.92
N HIS A 246 -24.46 -3.02 7.24
CA HIS A 246 -25.50 -2.73 8.24
C HIS A 246 -25.17 -1.63 9.26
N ALA A 247 -23.93 -1.11 9.32
CA ALA A 247 -23.56 -0.09 10.29
C ALA A 247 -23.66 1.33 9.70
N THR A 248 -24.74 2.01 10.08
CA THR A 248 -25.02 3.46 9.90
C THR A 248 -25.22 3.94 8.47
N ARG A 249 -26.48 3.89 7.99
CA ARG A 249 -26.96 4.87 7.00
C ARG A 249 -26.71 6.26 7.58
N ARG A 250 -25.91 7.09 6.89
CA ARG A 250 -26.00 8.55 7.09
C ARG A 250 -27.47 8.95 6.87
N PRO A 251 -28.10 9.77 7.72
CA PRO A 251 -29.28 10.50 7.31
C PRO A 251 -28.88 11.28 6.05
N ARG A 252 -29.65 11.12 4.96
CA ARG A 252 -29.48 12.03 3.82
C ARG A 252 -29.89 13.43 4.29
N PRO A 253 -29.16 14.50 3.91
CA PRO A 253 -29.66 15.85 4.07
C PRO A 253 -30.97 16.04 3.31
#